data_AF-A0A7C2A5U4-F1
#
_entry.id   AF-A0A7C2A5U4-F1
#
_cell.length_a   1.000
_cell.length_b   1.000
_cell.length_c   1.000
_cell.angle_alpha   90.00
_cell.angle_beta   90.00
_cell.angle_gamma   90.00
#
_symmetry.space_group_name_H-M   'P 1'
#
loop_
_entity.id
_entity.type
_entity.pdbx_description
1 polymer ?
#
loop_
_entity_poly.entity_id
_entity_poly.type
_entity_poly.pdbx_seq_one_letter_code
_entity_poly.pdbx_strand_id
1 'polypeptide(L)'
;MNKIKHKIMVMSGKGGVGKTTVAVNLALTLSIKGYEVGLLDADIHGPNTPKMLGIENEKPEVVDSNIIPVSVLNLKVMSMAFLLPNTDSPVIWRGPLKMKAISQFANDVAWGKLDYII
;
A
#
# COMPACT_ATOMS: atom_id res chain seq x y z
N MET A 1 9.09 -0.92 11.25
CA MET A 1 7.89 -1.65 11.73
C MET A 1 7.63 -1.64 13.26
N ASN A 2 8.60 -1.36 14.14
CA ASN A 2 8.38 -1.44 15.61
C ASN A 2 7.44 -0.39 16.21
N LYS A 3 7.08 0.66 15.45
CA LYS A 3 6.20 1.76 15.88
C LYS A 3 4.74 1.59 15.41
N ILE A 4 4.37 0.39 14.98
CA ILE A 4 3.03 0.04 14.47
C ILE A 4 2.36 -0.88 15.49
N LYS A 5 1.20 -0.49 16.04
CA LYS A 5 0.52 -1.26 17.08
C LYS A 5 -0.13 -2.54 16.54
N HIS A 6 -0.83 -2.44 15.41
CA HIS A 6 -1.55 -3.55 14.80
C HIS A 6 -1.18 -3.74 13.33
N LYS A 7 -1.04 -5.00 12.90
CA LYS A 7 -0.73 -5.39 11.52
C LYS A 7 -1.81 -6.38 11.07
N ILE A 8 -2.58 -6.03 10.06
CA ILE A 8 -3.70 -6.82 9.57
C ILE A 8 -3.38 -7.23 8.14
N MET A 9 -3.29 -8.52 7.86
CA MET A 9 -3.03 -9.00 6.51
C MET A 9 -4.35 -9.44 5.84
N VAL A 10 -4.67 -8.85 4.69
CA VAL A 10 -5.84 -9.23 3.89
C VAL A 10 -5.40 -10.14 2.73
N MET A 11 -5.82 -11.41 2.74
CA MET A 11 -5.44 -12.42 1.75
C MET A 11 -6.65 -13.14 1.15
N SER A 12 -6.45 -13.84 0.02
CA SER A 12 -7.44 -14.72 -0.58
C SER A 12 -6.77 -15.77 -1.47
N GLY A 13 -7.38 -16.94 -1.61
CA GLY A 13 -6.90 -17.98 -2.52
C GLY A 13 -7.25 -17.79 -4.01
N LYS A 14 -8.05 -16.78 -4.38
CA LYS A 14 -8.51 -16.55 -5.77
C LYS A 14 -8.45 -15.08 -6.17
N GLY A 15 -8.25 -14.82 -7.46
CA GLY A 15 -8.40 -13.47 -8.03
C GLY A 15 -9.86 -13.02 -8.06
N GLY A 16 -10.11 -11.70 -8.06
CA GLY A 16 -11.45 -11.14 -8.27
C GLY A 16 -12.45 -11.21 -7.10
N VAL A 17 -12.05 -11.73 -5.93
CA VAL A 17 -12.97 -11.88 -4.76
C VAL A 17 -13.18 -10.58 -3.95
N GLY A 18 -12.63 -9.45 -4.39
CA GLY A 18 -12.78 -8.17 -3.69
C GLY A 18 -11.79 -7.90 -2.54
N LYS A 19 -10.63 -8.58 -2.49
CA LYS A 19 -9.58 -8.32 -1.48
C LYS A 19 -9.24 -6.83 -1.32
N THR A 20 -8.91 -6.17 -2.42
CA THR A 20 -8.50 -4.75 -2.40
C THR A 20 -9.64 -3.88 -1.92
N THR A 21 -10.87 -4.18 -2.30
CA THR A 21 -12.07 -3.49 -1.80
C THR A 21 -12.17 -3.58 -0.28
N VAL A 22 -11.99 -4.78 0.29
CA VAL A 22 -12.03 -4.97 1.75
C VAL A 22 -10.87 -4.23 2.43
N ALA A 23 -9.64 -4.35 1.92
CA ALA A 23 -8.46 -3.72 2.50
C ALA A 23 -8.56 -2.18 2.50
N VAL A 24 -8.95 -1.59 1.36
CA VAL A 24 -9.11 -0.13 1.20
C VAL A 24 -10.22 0.40 2.12
N ASN A 25 -11.39 -0.24 2.15
CA ASN A 25 -12.50 0.23 2.98
C ASN A 25 -12.21 0.05 4.48
N LEU A 26 -11.52 -1.02 4.87
CA LEU A 26 -11.07 -1.20 6.25
C LEU A 26 -10.11 -0.08 6.68
N ALA A 27 -9.10 0.20 5.85
CA ALA A 27 -8.11 1.24 6.12
C ALA A 27 -8.75 2.63 6.20
N LEU A 28 -9.62 2.97 5.23
CA LEU A 28 -10.37 4.24 5.22
C LEU A 28 -11.29 4.37 6.45
N THR A 29 -12.02 3.31 6.81
CA THR A 29 -12.93 3.33 7.97
C THR A 29 -12.16 3.60 9.27
N LEU A 30 -11.00 2.97 9.45
CA LEU A 30 -10.14 3.22 10.61
C LEU A 30 -9.59 4.65 10.60
N SER A 31 -9.17 5.14 9.42
CA SER A 31 -8.68 6.51 9.26
C SER A 31 -9.75 7.56 9.60
N ILE A 32 -10.98 7.38 9.10
CA ILE A 32 -12.13 8.25 9.38
C ILE A 32 -12.50 8.24 10.87
N LYS A 33 -12.26 7.13 11.58
CA LYS A 33 -12.42 7.05 13.05
C LYS A 33 -11.32 7.77 13.84
N GLY A 34 -10.35 8.38 13.16
CA GLY A 34 -9.29 9.17 13.77
C GLY A 34 -8.01 8.39 14.11
N TYR A 35 -7.86 7.16 13.65
CA TYR A 35 -6.63 6.39 13.82
C TYR A 35 -5.57 6.79 12.80
N GLU A 36 -4.29 6.64 13.17
CA GLU A 36 -3.16 6.74 12.23
C GLU A 36 -3.02 5.41 11.47
N VAL A 37 -3.27 5.42 10.16
CA VAL A 37 -3.38 4.18 9.36
C VAL A 37 -2.40 4.16 8.19
N GLY A 38 -1.77 3.01 7.97
CA GLY A 38 -1.04 2.69 6.75
C GLY A 38 -1.78 1.63 5.92
N LEU A 39 -1.71 1.73 4.60
CA LEU A 39 -2.17 0.72 3.65
C LEU A 39 -1.04 0.37 2.69
N LEU A 40 -0.64 -0.91 2.71
CA LEU A 40 0.40 -1.45 1.84
C LEU A 40 -0.20 -2.42 0.82
N ASP A 41 -0.31 -1.98 -0.42
CA ASP A 41 -0.77 -2.82 -1.53
C ASP A 41 0.40 -3.56 -2.19
N ALA A 42 0.47 -4.86 -1.90
CA ALA A 42 1.44 -5.79 -2.43
C ALA A 42 0.93 -6.58 -3.66
N ASP A 43 -0.28 -6.30 -4.17
CA ASP A 43 -0.81 -7.00 -5.35
C ASP A 43 -0.23 -6.40 -6.64
N ILE A 44 0.58 -7.20 -7.33
CA ILE A 44 1.31 -6.78 -8.53
C ILE A 44 0.49 -7.01 -9.80
N HIS A 45 -0.49 -7.92 -9.77
CA HIS A 45 -1.21 -8.34 -10.97
C HIS A 45 -2.41 -7.44 -11.29
N GLY A 46 -2.83 -6.61 -10.34
CA GLY A 46 -3.89 -5.63 -10.53
C GLY A 46 -3.98 -4.69 -9.33
N PRO A 47 -2.93 -3.88 -9.07
CA PRO A 47 -2.93 -2.92 -7.97
C PRO A 47 -4.03 -1.86 -8.21
N ASN A 48 -5.21 -2.08 -7.63
CA ASN A 48 -6.36 -1.20 -7.77
C ASN A 48 -6.41 -0.11 -6.67
N THR A 49 -5.52 -0.18 -5.68
CA THR A 49 -5.57 0.70 -4.50
C THR A 49 -5.52 2.18 -4.85
N PRO A 50 -4.58 2.68 -5.69
CA PRO A 50 -4.55 4.11 -6.03
C PRO A 50 -5.81 4.57 -6.77
N LYS A 51 -6.32 3.75 -7.70
CA LYS A 51 -7.55 4.03 -8.44
C LYS A 51 -8.77 4.11 -7.52
N MET A 52 -8.90 3.18 -6.58
CA MET A 52 -10.00 3.18 -5.61
C MET A 52 -9.98 4.38 -4.66
N LEU A 53 -8.80 4.94 -4.42
CA LEU A 53 -8.60 6.11 -3.57
C LEU A 53 -8.57 7.44 -4.34
N GLY A 54 -8.66 7.42 -5.68
CA GLY A 54 -8.59 8.61 -6.52
C GLY A 54 -7.19 9.26 -6.58
N ILE A 55 -6.14 8.50 -6.29
CA ILE A 55 -4.73 8.95 -6.23
C ILE A 55 -3.86 8.30 -7.32
N GLU A 56 -4.46 7.91 -8.44
CA GLU A 56 -3.78 7.22 -9.55
C GLU A 56 -2.69 8.05 -10.24
N ASN A 57 -2.77 9.37 -10.15
CA ASN A 57 -1.78 10.29 -10.70
C ASN A 57 -0.72 10.73 -9.67
N GLU A 58 -0.88 10.32 -8.41
CA GLU A 58 0.07 10.63 -7.34
C GLU A 58 1.29 9.70 -7.42
N LYS A 59 2.44 10.20 -6.97
CA LYS A 59 3.66 9.41 -6.87
C LYS A 59 4.31 9.61 -5.50
N PRO A 60 4.81 8.54 -4.88
CA PRO A 60 5.58 8.66 -3.66
C PRO A 60 6.90 9.38 -3.96
N GLU A 61 7.26 10.32 -3.10
CA GLU A 61 8.52 11.02 -3.17
C GLU A 61 9.62 10.24 -2.46
N VAL A 62 10.88 10.51 -2.81
CA VAL A 62 12.04 9.96 -2.10
C VAL A 62 12.81 11.11 -1.49
N VAL A 63 12.93 11.10 -0.16
CA VAL A 63 13.63 12.13 0.62
C VAL A 63 14.60 11.44 1.58
N ASP A 64 15.88 11.81 1.52
CA ASP A 64 16.95 11.25 2.36
C ASP A 64 16.96 9.71 2.40
N SER A 65 16.78 9.08 1.23
CA SER A 65 16.68 7.63 1.04
C SER A 65 15.44 6.96 1.64
N ASN A 66 14.50 7.71 2.22
CA ASN A 66 13.20 7.20 2.63
C ASN A 66 12.15 7.45 1.55
N ILE A 67 11.23 6.50 1.42
CA ILE A 67 10.08 6.63 0.52
C ILE A 67 8.94 7.28 1.32
N ILE A 68 8.46 8.43 0.85
CA ILE A 68 7.32 9.14 1.44
C ILE A 68 6.03 8.59 0.84
N PRO A 69 5.13 7.97 1.64
CA PRO A 69 3.90 7.41 1.12
C PRO A 69 2.91 8.51 0.72
N VAL A 70 2.07 8.21 -0.28
CA VAL A 70 0.98 9.10 -0.69
C VAL A 70 -0.05 9.16 0.45
N SER A 71 -0.50 10.36 0.81
CA SER A 71 -1.41 10.54 1.96
C SER A 71 -2.81 10.94 1.51
N VAL A 72 -3.83 10.31 2.11
CA VAL A 72 -5.25 10.63 1.93
C VAL A 72 -5.87 10.70 3.32
N LEU A 73 -6.31 11.87 3.79
CA LEU A 73 -6.74 12.05 5.19
C LEU A 73 -5.63 11.60 6.17
N ASN A 74 -5.95 10.75 7.15
CA ASN A 74 -4.98 10.14 8.08
C ASN A 74 -4.52 8.75 7.60
N LEU A 75 -4.65 8.46 6.30
CA LEU A 75 -4.25 7.21 5.67
C LEU A 75 -3.01 7.43 4.80
N LYS A 76 -1.94 6.72 5.12
CA LYS A 76 -0.71 6.65 4.32
C LYS A 76 -0.77 5.43 3.41
N VAL A 77 -0.46 5.61 2.13
CA VAL A 77 -0.64 4.58 1.10
C VAL A 77 0.67 4.33 0.38
N MET A 78 1.03 3.05 0.27
CA MET A 78 2.07 2.58 -0.62
C MET A 78 1.52 1.44 -1.47
N SER A 79 1.70 1.52 -2.80
CA SER A 79 1.24 0.49 -3.73
C SER A 79 2.28 0.23 -4.79
N MET A 80 2.36 -1.02 -5.24
CA MET A 80 3.14 -1.39 -6.41
C MET A 80 2.72 -0.64 -7.68
N ALA A 81 1.46 -0.18 -7.78
CA ALA A 81 0.98 0.63 -8.90
C ALA A 81 1.81 1.90 -9.10
N PHE A 82 2.32 2.52 -8.04
CA PHE A 82 3.10 3.76 -8.14
C PHE A 82 4.45 3.58 -8.84
N LEU A 83 4.97 2.33 -8.85
CA LEU A 83 6.22 2.00 -9.51
C LEU A 83 6.04 1.63 -10.99
N LEU A 84 4.80 1.47 -11.45
CA LEU A 84 4.50 1.13 -12.83
C LEU A 84 4.47 2.38 -13.69
N PRO A 85 5.11 2.38 -14.87
CA PRO A 85 5.07 3.53 -15.76
C PRO A 85 3.64 3.80 -16.27
N ASN A 86 2.87 2.75 -16.57
CA ASN A 86 1.46 2.81 -16.95
C ASN A 86 0.68 1.64 -16.30
N THR A 87 -0.61 1.82 -16.00
CA THR A 87 -1.49 0.80 -15.40
C THR A 87 -1.62 -0.49 -16.21
N ASP A 88 -1.51 -0.40 -17.53
CA ASP A 88 -1.62 -1.56 -18.44
C ASP A 88 -0.27 -2.21 -18.78
N SER A 89 0.82 -1.76 -18.13
CA SER A 89 2.14 -2.31 -18.39
C SER A 89 2.20 -3.77 -17.92
N PRO A 90 2.41 -4.76 -18.81
CA PRO A 90 2.54 -6.14 -18.38
C PRO A 90 3.85 -6.29 -17.63
N VAL A 91 3.80 -6.54 -16.32
CA VAL A 91 5.02 -6.69 -15.53
C VAL A 91 5.21 -8.10 -15.01
N ILE A 92 6.27 -8.74 -15.49
CA ILE A 92 6.69 -10.08 -15.06
C ILE A 92 7.59 -9.92 -13.84
N TRP A 93 6.98 -9.90 -12.65
CA TRP A 93 7.73 -9.95 -11.40
C TRP A 93 8.01 -11.38 -10.99
N ARG A 94 9.29 -11.78 -10.98
CA ARG A 94 9.71 -13.06 -10.39
C ARG A 94 9.58 -12.98 -8.86
N GLY A 95 9.25 -14.11 -8.21
CA GLY A 95 9.02 -14.20 -6.75
C GLY A 95 10.05 -13.46 -5.87
N PRO A 96 11.38 -13.61 -6.12
CA PRO A 96 12.40 -12.89 -5.37
C PRO A 96 12.31 -11.37 -5.47
N LEU A 97 11.95 -10.83 -6.64
CA LEU A 97 11.80 -9.39 -6.85
C LEU A 97 10.58 -8.87 -6.08
N LYS A 98 9.47 -9.64 -6.07
CA LYS A 98 8.28 -9.30 -5.27
C LYS A 98 8.62 -9.19 -3.79
N MET A 99 9.36 -10.17 -3.28
CA MET A 99 9.72 -10.19 -1.86
C MET A 99 10.69 -9.09 -1.50
N LYS A 100 11.63 -8.76 -2.39
CA LYS A 100 12.52 -7.62 -2.20
C LYS A 100 11.74 -6.31 -2.10
N ALA A 101 10.79 -6.06 -3.00
CA ALA A 101 10.01 -4.83 -2.98
C ALA A 101 9.08 -4.72 -1.76
N ILE A 102 8.41 -5.81 -1.36
CA ILE A 102 7.59 -5.81 -0.15
C ILE A 102 8.46 -5.55 1.09
N SER A 103 9.64 -6.18 1.16
CA SER A 103 10.61 -5.92 2.23
C SER A 103 11.09 -4.46 2.23
N GLN A 104 11.36 -3.91 1.04
CA GLN A 104 11.74 -2.50 0.87
C GLN A 104 10.62 -1.58 1.37
N PHE A 105 9.36 -1.84 0.99
CA PHE A 105 8.23 -1.05 1.44
C PHE A 105 7.98 -1.14 2.95
N ALA A 106 8.25 -2.29 3.56
CA ALA A 106 8.12 -2.46 5.00
C ALA A 106 9.19 -1.70 5.81
N ASN A 107 10.37 -1.49 5.22
CA ASN A 107 11.55 -0.94 5.90
C ASN A 107 11.84 0.52 5.56
N ASP A 108 11.75 0.87 4.27
CA ASP A 108 12.28 2.13 3.73
C ASP A 108 11.18 3.20 3.56
N VAL A 109 9.92 2.81 3.72
CA VAL A 109 8.80 3.76 3.71
C VAL A 109 8.70 4.45 5.06
N ALA A 110 8.58 5.77 5.03
CA ALA A 110 8.43 6.63 6.20
C ALA A 110 7.03 6.53 6.82
N TRP A 111 6.61 5.34 7.26
CA TRP A 111 5.31 5.07 7.88
C TRP A 111 5.05 5.91 9.13
N GLY A 112 6.11 6.24 9.88
CA GLY A 112 5.99 6.96 11.15
C GLY A 112 5.43 6.08 12.26
N LYS A 113 4.62 6.68 13.15
CA LYS A 113 3.84 5.94 14.16
C LYS A 113 2.46 5.64 13.58
N LEU A 114 2.01 4.39 13.68
CA LEU A 114 0.70 3.97 13.18
C LEU A 114 -0.01 3.16 14.26
N ASP A 115 -1.33 3.34 14.35
CA ASP A 115 -2.19 2.43 15.10
C ASP A 115 -2.42 1.14 14.31
N TYR A 116 -2.64 1.25 12.99
CA TYR A 116 -2.89 0.12 12.11
C TYR A 116 -2.05 0.21 10.83
N ILE A 117 -1.55 -0.94 10.38
CA ILE A 117 -1.18 -1.14 8.98
C ILE A 117 -1.98 -2.31 8.42
N ILE A 118 -2.57 -2.09 7.25
CA ILE A 118 -3.35 -3.05 6.48
C ILE A 118 -2.54 -3.48 5.26
#